data_AF-A0A5S3XQV9-F1
#
_entry.id   AF-A0A5S3XQV9-F1
#
_cell.length_a   1.000
_cell.length_b   1.000
_cell.length_c   1.000
_cell.angle_alpha   90.00
_cell.angle_beta   90.00
_cell.angle_gamma   90.00
#
_symmetry.space_group_name_H-M   'P 1'
#
loop_
_entity.id
_entity.type
_entity.pdbx_description
1 polymer ?
#
loop_
_entity_poly.entity_id
_entity_poly.type
_entity_poly.pdbx_seq_one_letter_code
_entity_poly.pdbx_strand_id
1 'polypeptide(L)' 'MATARKRQVSLTDTKYYHCISRCVRRAYLCGEDKVTGQSYEHRRGWIEAKLLDLA' A
#
# COMPACT_ATOMS: atom_id res chain seq x y z
N MET A 1 -20.82 -10.73 2.12
CA MET A 1 -19.63 -11.58 1.88
C MET A 1 -18.44 -10.70 1.55
N ALA A 2 -17.23 -11.09 1.94
CA ALA A 2 -16.02 -10.34 1.61
C ALA A 2 -15.59 -10.62 0.16
N THR A 3 -15.53 -9.59 -0.69
CA THR A 3 -15.01 -9.70 -2.06
C THR A 3 -13.49 -9.65 -2.04
N ALA A 4 -12.83 -10.52 -2.82
CA ALA A 4 -11.38 -10.51 -2.92
C ALA A 4 -10.88 -9.18 -3.53
N ARG A 5 -9.88 -8.55 -2.90
CA ARG A 5 -9.31 -7.25 -3.34
C ARG A 5 -8.87 -7.23 -4.81
N LYS A 6 -8.37 -8.35 -5.35
CA LYS A 6 -7.99 -8.46 -6.78
C LYS A 6 -9.17 -8.26 -7.75
N ARG A 7 -10.41 -8.42 -7.29
CA ARG A 7 -11.63 -8.18 -8.06
C ARG A 7 -12.18 -6.76 -7.88
N GLN A 8 -11.64 -6.02 -6.90
CA GLN A 8 -12.06 -4.65 -6.57
C GLN A 8 -11.05 -3.62 -7.07
N VAL A 9 -9.84 -4.05 -7.42
CA VAL A 9 -8.71 -3.18 -7.74
C VAL A 9 -8.05 -3.69 -9.02
N SER A 10 -7.98 -2.82 -10.02
CA SER A 10 -7.22 -3.05 -11.26
C SER A 10 -5.75 -2.74 -11.03
N LEU A 11 -4.88 -3.75 -11.10
CA LEU A 11 -3.42 -3.54 -10.99
C LEU A 11 -2.84 -2.87 -12.23
N THR A 12 -3.53 -2.95 -13.36
CA THR A 12 -3.21 -2.23 -14.60
C THR A 12 -3.42 -0.73 -14.45
N ASP A 13 -4.55 -0.33 -13.86
CA ASP A 13 -4.89 1.10 -13.69
C ASP A 13 -4.28 1.71 -12.42
N THR A 14 -4.12 0.89 -11.38
CA THR A 14 -3.48 1.27 -10.12
C THR A 14 -2.28 0.37 -9.85
N LYS A 15 -1.25 0.54 -10.68
CA LYS A 15 0.05 -0.12 -10.48
C LYS A 15 0.52 0.17 -9.06
N TYR A 16 1.05 -0.86 -8.40
CA TYR A 16 1.58 -0.77 -7.04
C TYR A 16 0.57 -0.53 -5.91
N TYR A 17 -0.75 -0.55 -6.16
CA TYR A 17 -1.77 -0.40 -5.09
C TYR A 17 -1.49 -1.31 -3.89
N HIS A 18 -1.10 -2.56 -4.12
CA HIS A 18 -0.79 -3.49 -3.03
C HIS A 18 0.45 -3.13 -2.20
N CYS A 19 1.41 -2.42 -2.80
CA CYS A 19 2.62 -1.92 -2.14
C CYS A 19 2.34 -0.66 -1.30
N ILE A 20 1.40 0.19 -1.75
CA ILE A 20 1.12 1.49 -1.14
C ILE A 20 -0.18 1.57 -0.31
N SER A 21 -1.01 0.53 -0.31
CA SER A 21 -2.30 0.54 0.39
C SER A 21 -2.23 -0.12 1.78
N ARG A 22 -1.09 -0.67 2.20
CA ARG A 22 -1.06 -1.54 3.36
C ARG A 22 0.21 -1.35 4.18
N CYS A 23 0.05 -1.36 5.51
CA CYS A 23 1.06 -1.87 6.43
C CYS A 23 1.14 -3.39 6.21
N VAL A 24 1.70 -3.81 5.07
CA VAL A 24 1.75 -5.22 4.68
C VAL A 24 2.58 -5.96 5.73
N ARG A 25 1.95 -6.87 6.49
CA ARG A 25 2.66 -7.80 7.40
C ARG A 25 3.72 -7.13 8.30
N ARG A 26 3.42 -5.95 8.88
CA ARG A 26 4.37 -5.20 9.72
C ARG A 26 5.66 -4.77 9.01
N ALA A 27 5.63 -4.59 7.70
CA ALA A 27 6.69 -3.90 6.96
C ALA A 27 6.62 -2.37 7.11
N TYR A 28 5.53 -1.86 7.69
CA TYR A 28 5.30 -0.45 8.01
C TYR A 28 5.37 0.52 6.81
N LEU A 29 5.34 0.03 5.57
CA LEU A 29 5.51 0.83 4.36
C LEU A 29 4.67 2.12 4.36
N CYS A 30 3.36 2.00 4.55
CA CYS A 30 2.41 3.11 4.63
C CYS A 30 1.12 2.63 5.32
N GLY A 31 0.24 3.55 5.72
CA GLY A 31 -0.96 3.23 6.48
C GLY A 31 -0.77 3.25 7.99
N GLU A 32 -1.84 2.97 8.71
CA GLU A 32 -1.85 2.93 10.17
C GLU A 32 -1.63 1.51 10.68
N ASP A 33 -0.70 1.35 11.62
CA ASP A 33 -0.55 0.10 12.36
C ASP A 33 -1.65 -0.02 13.41
N LYS A 34 -2.55 -0.98 13.22
CA LYS A 34 -3.70 -1.19 14.10
C LYS A 34 -3.35 -1.62 15.53
N VAL A 35 -2.12 -2.11 15.75
CA VAL A 35 -1.69 -2.54 17.08
C VAL A 35 -1.17 -1.36 17.90
N THR A 36 -0.35 -0.51 17.27
CA THR A 36 0.30 0.62 17.95
C THR A 36 -0.43 1.96 17.74
N GLY A 37 -1.34 2.03 16.78
CA GLY A 37 -1.99 3.27 16.33
C GLY A 37 -1.08 4.18 15.51
N GLN A 38 0.16 3.77 15.21
CA GLN A 38 1.13 4.63 14.54
C GLN A 38 0.86 4.74 13.03
N SER A 39 0.82 5.97 12.51
CA SER A 39 0.61 6.24 11.09
C SER A 39 1.92 6.39 10.30
N TYR A 40 2.00 5.67 9.19
CA TYR A 40 3.12 5.69 8.23
C TYR A 40 2.72 6.24 6.86
N GLU A 41 1.53 6.82 6.72
CA GLU A 41 1.02 7.38 5.45
C GLU A 41 1.94 8.45 4.84
N HIS A 42 2.74 9.15 5.66
CA HIS A 42 3.73 10.14 5.21
C HIS A 42 4.78 9.56 4.24
N ARG A 43 4.98 8.23 4.21
CA ARG A 43 5.93 7.57 3.32
C ARG A 43 5.37 7.22 1.94
N ARG A 44 4.06 7.32 1.74
CA ARG A 44 3.36 6.88 0.52
C ARG A 44 3.97 7.48 -0.74
N GLY A 45 4.17 8.79 -0.79
CA GLY A 45 4.72 9.48 -1.96
C GLY A 45 6.15 9.04 -2.29
N TRP A 46 7.01 8.86 -1.28
CA TRP A 46 8.38 8.37 -1.49
C TRP A 46 8.39 6.94 -2.05
N ILE A 47 7.52 6.06 -1.54
CA ILE A 47 7.41 4.67 -2.01
C ILE A 47 6.92 4.62 -3.46
N GLU A 48 5.90 5.41 -3.79
CA GLU A 48 5.38 5.51 -5.15
C GLU A 48 6.46 5.98 -6.13
N ALA A 49 7.17 7.06 -5.79
CA ALA A 49 8.29 7.56 -6.58
C ALA A 49 9.40 6.51 -6.77
N LYS A 50 9.76 5.78 -5.71
CA LYS A 50 10.76 4.70 -5.79
C LYS A 50 10.31 3.50 -6.61
N LEU A 51 9.03 3.15 -6.57
CA LEU A 51 8.49 2.07 -7.40
C LEU A 51 8.41 2.45 -8.87
N LEU A 52 8.16 3.73 -9.17
CA LEU A 52 8.22 4.25 -10.54
C LEU A 52 9.65 4.28 -11.08
N ASP A 53 10.64 4.64 -10.25
CA ASP A 53 12.07 4.67 -10.60
C ASP A 53 12.65 3.28 -10.93
N LEU A 54 12.11 2.22 -10.32
CA LEU A 54 12.59 0.84 -10.46
C LEU A 54 11.84 0.02 -11.53
N ALA A 55 10.89 0.62 -12.24
CA ALA A 55 10.01 -0.03 -13.21
C ALA A 55 10.50 0.12 -14.66
#